data_AF-A0A286TZM5-F1
#
_entry.id   AF-A0A286TZM5-F1
#
_cell.length_a   1.000
_cell.length_b   1.000
_cell.length_c   1.000
_cell.angle_alpha   90.00
_cell.angle_beta   90.00
_cell.angle_gamma   90.00
#
_symmetry.space_group_name_H-M   'P 1'
#
loop_
_entity.id
_entity.type
_entity.pdbx_description
1 polymer ?
#
loop_
_entity_poly.entity_id
_entity_poly.type
_entity_poly.pdbx_seq_one_letter_code
_entity_poly.pdbx_strand_id
1 'polypeptide(L)'
;MGVFIYAACDRFESIGWSLLLIFALLTIISLVLDYLGGVIGAKKYGATRWGLIGSVIGGIVGFFMGGIIGLIFGPVFGAVLFELIFGKDLKGAFKSGVGTLVGFLGGVIVKLVISVVIIGIFLIKVF
;
A
#
# COMPACT_ATOMS: atom_id res chain seq x y z
N MET A 1 1.92 10.79 -10.35
CA MET A 1 2.16 12.23 -10.06
C MET A 1 3.19 12.80 -11.02
N GLY A 2 4.44 12.32 -11.07
CA GLY A 2 5.49 12.85 -11.97
C GLY A 2 5.17 12.85 -13.48
N VAL A 3 4.56 11.77 -14.01
CA VAL A 3 4.16 11.68 -15.43
C VAL A 3 3.14 12.74 -15.83
N PHE A 4 2.25 13.11 -14.90
CA PHE A 4 1.21 14.13 -15.14
C PHE A 4 1.81 15.54 -15.18
N ILE A 5 2.81 15.79 -14.32
CA ILE A 5 3.55 17.06 -14.29
C ILE A 5 4.39 17.22 -15.55
N TYR A 6 5.00 16.13 -16.03
CA TYR A 6 5.77 16.13 -17.28
C TYR A 6 4.89 16.39 -18.51
N ALA A 7 3.73 15.70 -18.62
CA ALA A 7 2.77 15.91 -19.70
C ALA A 7 2.17 17.33 -19.71
N ALA A 8 2.02 17.96 -18.53
CA ALA A 8 1.55 19.34 -18.41
C ALA A 8 2.60 20.37 -18.86
N CYS A 9 3.89 20.10 -18.65
CA CYS A 9 4.99 20.93 -19.17
C CYS A 9 5.17 20.78 -20.69
N ASP A 10 4.87 19.60 -21.25
CA ASP A 10 5.13 19.24 -22.66
C ASP A 10 3.98 19.57 -23.63
N ARG A 11 2.99 20.37 -23.20
CA ARG A 11 1.81 20.77 -24.00
C ARG A 11 1.05 19.63 -24.70
N PHE A 12 1.13 18.39 -24.19
CA PHE A 12 0.51 17.20 -24.79
C PHE A 12 1.00 16.85 -26.22
N GLU A 13 2.17 17.32 -26.67
CA GLU A 13 2.66 16.97 -28.02
C GLU A 13 3.23 15.54 -28.09
N SER A 14 3.95 15.08 -27.06
CA SER A 14 4.58 13.74 -27.08
C SER A 14 3.80 12.65 -26.32
N ILE A 15 2.88 13.03 -25.42
CA ILE A 15 2.09 12.10 -24.59
C ILE A 15 0.60 12.30 -24.91
N GLY A 16 0.10 11.61 -25.95
CA GLY A 16 -1.31 11.68 -26.32
C GLY A 16 -2.27 11.16 -25.23
N TRP A 17 -3.52 11.64 -25.24
CA TRP A 17 -4.58 11.27 -24.28
C TRP A 17 -4.73 9.76 -24.03
N SER A 18 -4.46 8.92 -25.05
CA SER A 18 -4.50 7.46 -24.95
C SER A 18 -3.49 6.89 -23.93
N LEU A 19 -2.32 7.51 -23.80
CA LEU A 19 -1.28 7.10 -22.85
C LEU A 19 -1.61 7.45 -21.41
N LEU A 20 -2.18 8.64 -21.18
CA LEU A 20 -2.67 9.04 -19.87
C LEU A 20 -3.77 8.10 -19.38
N LEU A 21 -4.66 7.67 -20.28
CA LEU A 21 -5.68 6.66 -19.98
C LEU A 21 -5.04 5.33 -19.56
N ILE A 22 -4.01 4.84 -20.26
CA ILE A 22 -3.29 3.61 -19.91
C ILE A 22 -2.60 3.74 -18.56
N PHE A 23 -1.92 4.86 -18.27
CA PHE A 23 -1.28 5.08 -16.97
C PHE A 23 -2.30 5.21 -15.84
N ALA A 24 -3.43 5.88 -16.06
CA ALA A 24 -4.52 5.95 -15.09
C ALA A 24 -5.06 4.56 -14.79
N LEU A 25 -5.28 3.74 -15.82
CA LEU A 25 -5.78 2.36 -15.69
C LEU A 25 -4.77 1.47 -14.94
N LEU A 26 -3.48 1.55 -15.28
CA LEU A 26 -2.40 0.88 -14.53
C LEU A 26 -2.33 1.33 -13.07
N THR A 27 -2.54 2.63 -12.81
CA THR A 27 -2.52 3.19 -11.45
C THR A 27 -3.69 2.63 -10.63
N ILE A 28 -4.88 2.53 -11.22
CA ILE A 28 -6.05 1.92 -10.57
C ILE A 28 -5.81 0.44 -10.28
N ILE A 29 -5.28 -0.32 -11.25
CA ILE A 29 -4.94 -1.74 -11.07
C ILE A 29 -3.91 -1.91 -9.95
N SER A 30 -2.88 -1.06 -9.93
CA SER A 30 -1.86 -1.04 -8.87
C SER A 30 -2.47 -0.79 -7.49
N LEU A 31 -3.41 0.16 -7.39
CA LEU A 31 -4.09 0.50 -6.14
C LEU A 31 -4.96 -0.67 -5.64
N VAL A 32 -5.59 -1.41 -6.55
CA VAL A 32 -6.33 -2.64 -6.22
C VAL A 32 -5.38 -3.74 -5.78
N LEU A 33 -4.25 -3.93 -6.45
CA LEU A 33 -3.22 -4.91 -6.08
C LEU A 33 -2.58 -4.60 -4.72
N ASP A 34 -2.34 -3.32 -4.40
CA ASP A 34 -1.85 -2.89 -3.07
C ASP A 34 -2.86 -3.26 -1.99
N TYR A 35 -4.14 -2.98 -2.24
CA TYR A 35 -5.21 -3.29 -1.28
C TYR A 35 -5.39 -4.80 -1.09
N LEU A 36 -5.43 -5.57 -2.18
CA LEU A 36 -5.53 -7.03 -2.13
C LEU A 36 -4.28 -7.66 -1.50
N GLY A 37 -3.09 -7.18 -1.85
CA GLY A 37 -1.82 -7.64 -1.29
C GLY A 37 -1.73 -7.42 0.21
N GLY A 38 -2.14 -6.24 0.69
CA GLY A 38 -2.21 -5.93 2.12
C GLY A 38 -3.21 -6.82 2.87
N VAL A 39 -4.41 -7.00 2.32
CA VAL A 39 -5.46 -7.84 2.92
C VAL A 39 -5.05 -9.31 2.93
N ILE A 40 -4.53 -9.84 1.82
CA ILE A 40 -4.11 -11.24 1.71
C ILE A 40 -2.90 -11.50 2.60
N GLY A 41 -1.92 -10.58 2.64
CA GLY A 41 -0.75 -10.66 3.51
C GLY A 41 -1.13 -10.73 4.99
N ALA A 42 -1.98 -9.82 5.46
CA ALA A 42 -2.47 -9.84 6.83
C ALA A 42 -3.26 -11.14 7.14
N LYS A 43 -4.15 -11.54 6.24
CA LYS A 43 -5.02 -12.71 6.42
C LYS A 43 -4.23 -14.03 6.41
N LYS A 44 -3.16 -14.13 5.63
CA LYS A 44 -2.29 -15.33 5.54
C LYS A 44 -1.57 -15.64 6.86
N TYR A 45 -1.29 -14.61 7.66
CA TYR A 45 -0.68 -14.76 9.00
C TYR A 45 -1.72 -14.84 10.12
N GLY A 46 -3.00 -14.98 9.77
CA GLY A 46 -4.08 -15.21 10.72
C GLY A 46 -4.72 -13.94 11.27
N ALA A 47 -4.58 -12.79 10.62
CA ALA A 47 -5.30 -11.59 11.02
C ALA A 47 -6.82 -11.79 10.89
N THR A 48 -7.54 -11.47 11.97
CA THR A 48 -9.00 -11.44 11.98
C THR A 48 -9.51 -10.15 11.34
N ARG A 49 -10.83 -10.05 11.13
CA ARG A 49 -11.46 -8.79 10.66
C ARG A 49 -11.12 -7.62 11.58
N TRP A 50 -11.05 -7.86 12.88
CA TRP A 50 -10.69 -6.85 13.88
C TRP A 50 -9.22 -6.45 13.81
N GLY A 51 -8.31 -7.39 13.54
CA GLY A 51 -6.90 -7.07 13.29
C GLY A 51 -6.69 -6.22 12.04
N LEU A 52 -7.47 -6.46 10.98
CA LEU A 52 -7.50 -5.64 9.77
C LEU A 52 -8.03 -4.23 10.02
N ILE A 53 -9.12 -4.09 10.77
CA ILE A 53 -9.67 -2.78 11.12
C ILE A 53 -8.70 -2.02 12.03
N GLY A 54 -8.14 -2.72 13.02
CA GLY A 54 -7.13 -2.19 13.93
C GLY A 54 -5.86 -1.73 13.21
N SER A 55 -5.40 -2.45 12.17
CA SER A 55 -4.23 -2.03 11.39
C SER A 55 -4.50 -0.77 10.57
N VAL A 56 -5.70 -0.63 9.99
CA VAL A 56 -6.09 0.56 9.25
C VAL A 56 -6.20 1.77 10.17
N ILE A 57 -6.90 1.63 11.30
CA ILE A 57 -7.04 2.72 12.29
C ILE A 57 -5.68 3.07 12.88
N GLY A 58 -4.90 2.06 13.26
CA GLY A 58 -3.55 2.24 13.80
C GLY A 58 -2.61 2.91 12.81
N GLY A 59 -2.72 2.61 11.51
CA GLY A 59 -1.97 3.30 10.46
C GLY A 59 -2.34 4.78 10.32
N ILE A 60 -3.63 5.11 10.37
CA ILE A 60 -4.11 6.50 10.29
C ILE A 60 -3.66 7.29 11.52
N VAL A 61 -3.93 6.77 12.71
CA VAL A 61 -3.55 7.43 13.98
C VAL A 61 -2.03 7.50 14.12
N GLY A 62 -1.33 6.43 13.75
CA GLY A 62 0.12 6.38 13.74
C GLY A 62 0.73 7.42 12.82
N PHE A 63 0.18 7.61 11.62
CA PHE A 63 0.63 8.66 10.69
C PHE A 63 0.54 10.06 11.32
N PHE A 64 -0.55 10.37 12.03
CA PHE A 64 -0.71 11.65 12.72
C PHE A 64 0.21 11.83 13.93
N MET A 65 0.51 10.76 14.68
CA MET A 65 1.37 10.85 15.87
C MET A 65 2.87 10.88 15.55
N GLY A 66 3.32 10.13 14.55
CA GLY A 66 4.74 9.87 14.32
C GLY A 66 5.18 9.89 12.86
N GLY A 67 4.34 10.40 11.95
CA GLY A 67 4.65 10.50 10.53
C GLY A 67 5.02 9.15 9.92
N ILE A 68 6.24 9.06 9.38
CA ILE A 68 6.77 7.85 8.71
C ILE A 68 6.92 6.69 9.70
N ILE A 69 7.45 6.95 10.89
CA ILE A 69 7.68 5.90 11.90
C ILE A 69 6.33 5.37 12.38
N GLY A 70 5.40 6.28 12.67
CA GLY A 70 4.05 5.91 13.08
C GLY A 70 3.26 5.20 11.99
N LEU A 71 3.55 5.41 10.70
CA LEU A 71 2.89 4.69 9.60
C LEU A 71 3.36 3.24 9.48
N ILE A 72 4.59 2.92 9.90
CA ILE A 72 5.11 1.54 9.93
C ILE A 72 4.65 0.83 11.19
N PHE A 73 4.80 1.46 12.36
CA PHE A 73 4.49 0.83 13.66
C PHE A 73 3.00 0.89 14.00
N GLY A 74 2.29 1.93 13.57
CA GLY A 74 0.87 2.15 13.84
C GLY A 74 -0.02 0.97 13.44
N PRO A 75 0.08 0.44 12.21
CA PRO A 75 -0.71 -0.72 11.80
C PRO A 75 -0.45 -1.96 12.64
N VAL A 76 0.79 -2.16 13.09
CA VAL A 76 1.21 -3.32 13.90
C VAL A 76 0.60 -3.23 15.28
N PHE A 77 0.80 -2.10 15.96
CA PHE A 77 0.25 -1.87 17.29
C PHE A 77 -1.28 -1.84 17.26
N GLY A 78 -1.87 -1.20 16.26
CA GLY A 78 -3.32 -1.16 16.06
C GLY A 78 -3.91 -2.55 15.85
N ALA A 79 -3.29 -3.39 15.01
CA ALA A 79 -3.73 -4.77 14.80
C ALA A 79 -3.64 -5.61 16.09
N VAL A 80 -2.52 -5.53 16.81
CA VAL A 80 -2.29 -6.29 18.04
C VAL A 80 -3.28 -5.87 19.13
N LEU A 81 -3.45 -4.56 19.35
CA LEU A 81 -4.35 -4.02 20.37
C LEU A 81 -5.80 -4.40 20.09
N PHE A 82 -6.28 -4.23 18.85
CA PHE A 82 -7.64 -4.61 18.50
C PHE A 82 -7.87 -6.11 18.61
N GLU A 83 -6.94 -6.95 18.16
CA GLU A 83 -7.10 -8.39 18.33
C GLU A 83 -7.13 -8.82 19.80
N LEU A 84 -6.34 -8.18 20.66
CA LEU A 84 -6.34 -8.46 22.09
C LEU A 84 -7.67 -8.05 22.74
N ILE A 85 -8.19 -6.87 22.40
CA ILE A 85 -9.48 -6.36 22.90
C ILE A 85 -10.64 -7.26 22.47
N PHE A 86 -10.58 -7.80 21.26
CA PHE A 86 -11.61 -8.71 20.72
C PHE A 86 -11.41 -10.18 21.12
N GLY A 87 -10.58 -10.45 22.15
CA GLY A 87 -10.53 -11.75 22.82
C GLY A 87 -9.59 -12.77 22.19
N LYS A 88 -8.65 -12.34 21.35
CA LYS A 88 -7.63 -13.24 20.80
C LYS A 88 -6.44 -13.36 21.76
N ASP A 89 -5.89 -14.56 21.87
CA ASP A 89 -4.71 -14.82 22.71
C ASP A 89 -3.53 -13.92 22.33
N LEU A 90 -2.69 -13.58 23.31
CA LEU A 90 -1.45 -12.80 23.11
C LEU A 90 -0.59 -13.34 21.95
N LYS A 91 -0.42 -14.67 21.86
CA LYS A 91 0.31 -15.33 20.77
C LYS A 91 -0.36 -15.10 19.41
N GLY A 92 -1.68 -15.16 19.35
CA GLY A 92 -2.46 -14.92 18.13
C GLY A 92 -2.43 -13.46 17.68
N ALA A 93 -2.54 -12.53 18.63
CA ALA A 93 -2.45 -11.10 18.39
C ALA A 93 -1.07 -10.71 17.85
N PHE A 94 0.01 -11.21 18.47
CA PHE A 94 1.38 -10.97 18.00
C PHE A 94 1.62 -11.52 16.59
N LYS A 95 1.10 -12.72 16.31
CA LYS A 95 1.19 -13.33 14.97
C LYS A 95 0.48 -12.49 13.90
N SER A 96 -0.68 -11.92 14.23
CA SER A 96 -1.39 -10.98 13.35
C SER A 96 -0.65 -9.66 13.17
N GLY A 97 -0.02 -9.13 14.23
CA GLY A 97 0.86 -7.96 14.14
C GLY A 97 2.01 -8.19 13.16
N VAL A 98 2.71 -9.32 13.28
CA VAL A 98 3.76 -9.73 12.32
C VAL A 98 3.19 -9.91 10.92
N GLY A 99 2.00 -10.48 10.80
CA GLY A 99 1.27 -10.59 9.54
C GLY A 99 0.99 -9.26 8.86
N THR A 100 0.65 -8.26 9.66
CA THR A 100 0.39 -6.89 9.20
C THR A 100 1.67 -6.22 8.73
N LEU A 101 2.79 -6.41 9.43
CA LEU A 101 4.13 -5.98 8.96
C LEU A 101 4.50 -6.62 7.63
N VAL A 102 4.36 -7.94 7.52
CA VAL A 102 4.72 -8.67 6.30
C VAL A 102 3.79 -8.28 5.14
N GLY A 103 2.50 -8.07 5.39
CA GLY A 103 1.56 -7.55 4.38
C GLY A 103 1.91 -6.14 3.94
N PHE A 104 2.29 -5.27 4.87
CA PHE A 104 2.74 -3.91 4.57
C PHE A 104 4.03 -3.91 3.74
N LEU A 105 5.06 -4.66 4.15
CA LEU A 105 6.31 -4.80 3.40
C LEU A 105 6.09 -5.44 2.03
N GLY A 106 5.21 -6.45 1.95
CA GLY A 106 4.80 -7.07 0.69
C GLY A 106 4.17 -6.06 -0.27
N GLY A 107 3.26 -5.22 0.23
CA GLY A 107 2.69 -4.10 -0.53
C GLY A 107 3.75 -3.12 -1.01
N VAL A 108 4.69 -2.73 -0.14
CA VAL A 108 5.81 -1.85 -0.52
C VAL A 108 6.67 -2.46 -1.64
N ILE A 109 6.99 -3.76 -1.56
CA ILE A 109 7.76 -4.46 -2.61
C ILE A 109 7.00 -4.47 -3.94
N VAL A 110 5.71 -4.83 -3.92
CA VAL A 110 4.86 -4.82 -5.12
C VAL A 110 4.82 -3.42 -5.73
N LYS A 111 4.66 -2.40 -4.89
CA LYS A 111 4.63 -0.99 -5.30
C LYS A 111 5.95 -0.54 -5.92
N LEU A 112 7.08 -1.00 -5.40
CA LEU A 112 8.39 -0.75 -6.00
C LEU A 112 8.51 -1.39 -7.39
N VAL A 113 8.09 -2.66 -7.55
CA VAL A 113 8.12 -3.36 -8.84
C VAL A 113 7.25 -2.63 -9.86
N ILE A 114 6.02 -2.29 -9.50
CA ILE A 114 5.10 -1.55 -10.39
C ILE A 114 5.68 -0.18 -10.75
N SER A 115 6.30 0.52 -9.80
CA SER A 115 6.93 1.82 -10.05
C SER A 115 8.07 1.70 -11.06
N VAL A 116 8.90 0.67 -10.96
CA VAL A 116 9.99 0.40 -11.93
C VAL A 116 9.41 0.10 -13.32
N VAL A 117 8.34 -0.70 -13.41
CA VAL A 117 7.67 -1.00 -14.69
C VAL A 117 7.12 0.27 -15.33
N ILE A 118 6.50 1.16 -14.56
CA ILE A 118 5.99 2.44 -15.04
C ILE A 118 7.13 3.32 -15.57
N ILE A 119 8.25 3.40 -14.85
CA ILE A 119 9.44 4.17 -15.27
C ILE A 119 10.03 3.59 -16.56
N GLY A 120 10.13 2.26 -16.66
CA GLY A 120 10.64 1.59 -17.86
C GLY A 120 9.77 1.86 -19.09
N ILE A 121 8.44 1.76 -18.96
CA ILE A 121 7.49 2.09 -20.03
C ILE A 121 7.60 3.56 -20.43
N PHE A 122 7.78 4.46 -19.46
CA PHE A 122 7.95 5.90 -19.73
C PHE A 122 9.22 6.18 -20.54
N LEU A 123 10.36 5.57 -20.16
CA LEU A 123 11.64 5.74 -20.86
C LEU A 123 11.60 5.22 -22.30
N ILE A 124 11.00 4.05 -22.54
CA ILE A 124 10.88 3.43 -23.87
C ILE A 124 9.98 4.24 -24.82
N LYS A 125 9.11 5.09 -24.27
CA LYS A 125 8.15 5.86 -25.06
C LYS A 125 8.52 7.33 -25.23
N VAL A 126 9.42 7.84 -24.38
CA VAL A 126 9.99 9.19 -24.48
C VAL A 126 11.23 9.20 -25.37
N PHE A 127 11.98 8.10 -25.44
CA PHE A 127 13.07 7.87 -26.41
C PHE A 127 12.60 6.97 -27.56
#